data_AF-A0AAV4MTE4-F1
#
_entry.id   AF-A0AAV4MTE4-F1
#
_cell.length_a   1.000
_cell.length_b   1.000
_cell.length_c   1.000
_cell.angle_alpha   90.00
_cell.angle_beta   90.00
_cell.angle_gamma   90.00
#
_symmetry.space_group_name_H-M   'P 1'
#
loop_
_entity.id
_entity.type
_entity.pdbx_description
1 polymer ?
#
loop_
_entity_poly.entity_id
_entity_poly.type
_entity_poly.pdbx_seq_one_letter_code
_entity_poly.pdbx_strand_id
1 'polypeptide(L)'
;MGRIWSRPEERELTVHVITGDRKRAGTDANVWLILYDEKGQATESFKLNRTLHNDHERGATCTFFFPSGVGFGQPMKAEFWRDSFGLGHNWFLERIVVEDKTHGSEHIFPVHRWVKPERHYIIYEYDCCLPQEDEHQEQRRTELKEYRKLYQYVQNIEDGPVQIKQLPDDEQFSEDYKWDIVKCKGRFILDTRLIRWTTDKWESICDLKKVYKFNLVVPNCLEYWNEDRWFGLQRVQGVNPVLIKLCKEIPEK
;
A
#
# COMPACT_ATOMS: atom_id res chain seq x y z
N MET A 1 28.63 8.26 -51.95
CA MET A 1 28.08 8.57 -50.61
C MET A 1 28.07 7.29 -49.80
N GLY A 2 29.07 7.09 -48.94
CA GLY A 2 29.13 5.92 -48.08
C GLY A 2 28.07 6.03 -47.00
N ARG A 3 27.20 5.01 -46.88
CA ARG A 3 26.34 4.86 -45.70
C ARG A 3 27.25 4.55 -44.52
N ILE A 4 27.35 5.48 -43.58
CA ILE A 4 27.95 5.23 -42.27
C ILE A 4 26.99 4.29 -41.57
N TRP A 5 27.31 3.00 -41.53
CA TRP A 5 26.66 2.07 -40.63
C TRP A 5 27.18 2.40 -39.23
N SER A 6 26.39 3.11 -38.42
CA SER A 6 26.64 3.18 -36.99
C SER A 6 26.60 1.75 -36.45
N ARG A 7 27.68 1.32 -35.77
CA ARG A 7 27.67 0.03 -35.09
C ARG A 7 26.51 0.05 -34.08
N PRO A 8 25.69 -1.02 -33.98
CA PRO A 8 24.73 -1.11 -32.89
C PRO A 8 25.51 -1.03 -31.58
N GLU A 9 25.22 -0.01 -30.79
CA GLU A 9 25.83 0.19 -29.47
C GLU A 9 25.08 -0.66 -28.44
N GLU A 10 25.81 -1.09 -27.42
CA GLU A 10 25.25 -1.78 -26.26
C GLU A 10 24.82 -0.74 -25.23
N ARG A 11 23.65 -0.93 -24.63
CA ARG A 11 23.17 -0.01 -23.59
C ARG A 11 23.73 -0.41 -22.24
N GLU A 12 24.32 0.55 -21.54
CA GLU A 12 24.76 0.36 -20.16
C GLU A 12 23.56 0.45 -19.22
N LEU A 13 22.94 -0.71 -18.93
CA LEU A 13 21.78 -0.80 -18.05
C LEU A 13 22.16 -1.19 -16.62
N THR A 14 21.57 -0.49 -15.64
CA THR A 14 21.61 -0.85 -14.23
C THR A 14 20.19 -1.11 -13.75
N VAL A 15 19.94 -2.29 -13.17
CA VAL A 15 18.62 -2.70 -12.68
C VAL A 15 18.59 -2.61 -11.16
N HIS A 16 17.65 -1.84 -10.63
CA HIS A 16 17.32 -1.78 -9.21
C HIS A 16 16.04 -2.56 -8.94
N VAL A 17 16.14 -3.56 -8.08
CA VAL A 17 15.01 -4.38 -7.63
C VAL A 17 14.69 -3.97 -6.20
N ILE A 18 13.48 -3.45 -5.99
CA ILE A 18 13.03 -2.94 -4.69
C ILE A 18 12.02 -3.91 -4.10
N THR A 19 12.43 -4.65 -3.07
CA THR A 19 11.52 -5.47 -2.27
C THR A 19 10.75 -4.57 -1.32
N GLY A 20 9.42 -4.71 -1.26
CA GLY A 20 8.62 -3.85 -0.39
C GLY A 20 8.81 -4.17 1.10
N ASP A 21 8.32 -3.29 1.96
CA ASP A 21 8.48 -3.41 3.41
C ASP A 21 7.35 -4.18 4.13
N ARG A 22 6.63 -5.06 3.40
CA ARG A 22 5.57 -5.89 4.00
C ARG A 22 6.16 -6.97 4.91
N LYS A 23 5.39 -7.40 5.90
CA LYS A 23 5.80 -8.47 6.82
C LYS A 23 6.09 -9.74 6.01
N ARG A 24 7.32 -10.27 6.12
CA ARG A 24 7.83 -11.42 5.35
C ARG A 24 7.88 -11.19 3.83
N ALA A 25 8.11 -9.94 3.41
CA ALA A 25 8.24 -9.59 1.99
C ALA A 25 9.47 -10.19 1.31
N GLY A 26 10.56 -10.46 2.05
CA GLY A 26 11.83 -10.89 1.47
C GLY A 26 11.85 -12.33 0.97
N THR A 27 12.91 -12.71 0.25
CA THR A 27 13.09 -14.09 -0.20
C THR A 27 14.55 -14.52 -0.38
N ASP A 28 14.82 -15.80 -0.10
CA ASP A 28 16.10 -16.45 -0.43
C ASP A 28 16.13 -17.10 -1.84
N ALA A 29 15.08 -16.92 -2.63
CA ALA A 29 14.91 -17.64 -3.89
C ALA A 29 15.80 -17.09 -5.00
N ASN A 30 15.98 -17.88 -6.04
CA ASN A 30 16.59 -17.35 -7.24
C ASN A 30 15.55 -16.53 -8.01
N VAL A 31 15.94 -15.34 -8.45
CA VAL A 31 15.08 -14.43 -9.21
C VAL A 31 15.69 -14.21 -10.59
N TRP A 32 14.85 -14.18 -11.62
CA TRP A 32 15.25 -13.91 -12.99
C TRP A 32 14.47 -12.76 -13.59
N LEU A 33 15.10 -12.08 -14.54
CA LEU A 33 14.54 -10.98 -15.29
C LEU A 33 14.92 -11.10 -16.77
N ILE A 34 13.94 -10.84 -17.63
CA ILE A 34 14.12 -10.56 -19.06
C ILE A 34 13.55 -9.17 -19.31
N LEU A 35 14.30 -8.33 -20.02
CA LEU A 35 13.80 -7.05 -20.52
C LEU A 35 13.46 -7.17 -22.00
N TYR A 36 12.40 -6.48 -22.40
CA TYR A 36 12.00 -6.32 -23.79
C TYR A 36 12.03 -4.84 -24.15
N ASP A 37 12.58 -4.53 -25.30
CA ASP A 37 12.61 -3.17 -25.81
C ASP A 37 11.31 -2.77 -26.54
N GLU A 38 11.25 -1.53 -27.04
CA GLU A 38 10.10 -1.00 -27.78
C GLU A 38 9.77 -1.74 -29.08
N LYS A 39 10.70 -2.56 -29.58
CA LYS A 39 10.53 -3.40 -30.79
C LYS A 39 10.20 -4.85 -30.44
N GLY A 40 10.12 -5.17 -29.14
CA GLY A 40 9.89 -6.52 -28.64
C GLY A 40 11.12 -7.43 -28.67
N GLN A 41 12.32 -6.88 -28.91
CA GLN A 41 13.56 -7.66 -28.77
C GLN A 41 13.78 -7.97 -27.30
N ALA A 42 13.97 -9.25 -26.97
CA ALA A 42 14.23 -9.72 -25.62
C ALA A 42 15.74 -9.80 -25.34
N THR A 43 16.13 -9.53 -24.09
CA THR A 43 17.45 -9.91 -23.58
C THR A 43 17.52 -11.40 -23.26
N GLU A 44 18.72 -11.92 -23.02
CA GLU A 44 18.83 -13.22 -22.35
C GLU A 44 18.28 -13.13 -20.92
N SER A 45 17.88 -14.28 -20.36
CA SER A 45 17.43 -14.33 -18.97
C SER A 45 18.60 -14.08 -18.03
N PHE A 46 18.44 -13.06 -17.19
CA PHE A 46 19.48 -12.65 -16.25
C PHE A 46 19.08 -13.03 -14.83
N LYS A 47 19.96 -13.75 -14.13
CA LYS A 47 19.76 -14.15 -12.74
C LYS A 47 20.12 -12.98 -11.83
N LEU A 48 19.14 -12.44 -11.12
CA LEU A 48 19.27 -11.30 -10.20
C LEU A 48 19.76 -11.76 -8.82
N ASN A 49 20.87 -12.51 -8.77
CA ASN A 49 21.48 -12.94 -7.51
C ASN A 49 22.95 -12.51 -7.50
N ARG A 50 23.34 -11.76 -6.48
CA ARG A 50 24.75 -11.51 -6.14
C ARG A 50 25.27 -12.71 -5.36
N THR A 51 26.47 -13.14 -5.71
CA THR A 51 27.15 -14.21 -4.98
C THR A 51 27.48 -13.73 -3.56
N LEU A 52 27.21 -14.58 -2.55
CA LEU A 52 27.53 -14.33 -1.13
C LEU A 52 26.81 -13.12 -0.50
N HIS A 53 25.69 -12.67 -1.07
CA HIS A 53 24.84 -11.63 -0.50
C HIS A 53 23.44 -12.19 -0.24
N ASN A 54 22.80 -11.72 0.82
CA ASN A 54 21.38 -11.99 1.06
C ASN A 54 20.56 -10.93 0.33
N ASP A 55 20.21 -11.22 -0.91
CA ASP A 55 19.48 -10.31 -1.78
C ASP A 55 17.97 -10.39 -1.55
N HIS A 56 17.25 -9.37 -2.02
CA HIS A 56 15.78 -9.31 -2.03
C HIS A 56 15.15 -9.36 -0.64
N GLU A 57 15.87 -8.90 0.38
CA GLU A 57 15.36 -8.77 1.74
C GLU A 57 14.25 -7.71 1.86
N ARG A 58 13.40 -7.86 2.89
CA ARG A 58 12.31 -6.93 3.17
C ARG A 58 12.82 -5.47 3.20
N GLY A 59 12.21 -4.59 2.41
CA GLY A 59 12.55 -3.18 2.33
C GLY A 59 13.91 -2.88 1.66
N ALA A 60 14.60 -3.89 1.13
CA ALA A 60 15.91 -3.71 0.52
C ALA A 60 15.81 -3.30 -0.97
N THR A 61 16.84 -2.60 -1.42
CA THR A 61 17.08 -2.31 -2.84
C THR A 61 18.34 -3.06 -3.29
N CYS A 62 18.18 -4.01 -4.19
CA CYS A 62 19.30 -4.73 -4.81
C CYS A 62 19.59 -4.15 -6.20
N THR A 63 20.86 -3.93 -6.51
CA THR A 63 21.28 -3.29 -7.78
C THR A 63 22.13 -4.25 -8.62
N PHE A 64 21.91 -4.30 -9.92
CA PHE A 64 22.60 -5.25 -10.81
C PHE A 64 23.04 -4.55 -12.10
N PHE A 65 24.27 -4.81 -12.54
CA PHE A 65 24.67 -4.51 -13.91
C PHE A 65 23.98 -5.49 -14.84
N PHE A 66 23.24 -4.99 -15.82
CA PHE A 66 22.36 -5.81 -16.64
C PHE A 66 22.89 -5.90 -18.08
N PRO A 67 23.18 -7.11 -18.59
CA PRO A 67 23.70 -7.28 -19.94
C PRO A 67 22.56 -7.15 -20.96
N SER A 68 22.36 -5.95 -21.52
CA SER A 68 21.31 -5.72 -22.52
C SER A 68 21.58 -6.43 -23.85
N GLY A 69 22.86 -6.67 -24.16
CA GLY A 69 23.30 -7.14 -25.47
C GLY A 69 23.31 -6.03 -26.52
N VAL A 70 23.95 -6.33 -27.64
CA VAL A 70 24.18 -5.40 -28.75
C VAL A 70 22.87 -5.09 -29.48
N GLY A 71 22.57 -3.80 -29.65
CA GLY A 71 21.42 -3.33 -30.42
C GLY A 71 20.08 -3.36 -29.68
N PHE A 72 20.07 -3.65 -28.37
CA PHE A 72 18.88 -3.54 -27.54
C PHE A 72 18.39 -2.10 -27.42
N GLY A 73 17.10 -1.88 -27.64
CA GLY A 73 16.43 -0.59 -27.58
C GLY A 73 16.11 -0.10 -26.17
N GLN A 74 15.16 0.83 -26.09
CA GLN A 74 14.61 1.35 -24.85
C GLN A 74 13.77 0.28 -24.14
N PRO A 75 14.06 -0.05 -22.87
CA PRO A 75 13.22 -0.97 -22.09
C PRO A 75 11.76 -0.52 -22.06
N MET A 76 10.83 -1.43 -22.36
CA MET A 76 9.38 -1.16 -22.37
C MET A 76 8.58 -2.20 -21.59
N LYS A 77 9.11 -3.42 -21.45
CA LYS A 77 8.44 -4.52 -20.76
C LYS A 77 9.45 -5.38 -19.98
N ALA A 78 9.04 -5.84 -18.82
CA ALA A 78 9.81 -6.73 -17.96
C ALA A 78 9.04 -8.04 -17.76
N GLU A 79 9.73 -9.17 -17.92
CA GLU A 79 9.26 -10.48 -17.50
C GLU A 79 10.16 -10.99 -16.39
N PHE A 80 9.58 -11.37 -15.25
CA PHE A 80 10.34 -11.83 -14.10
C PHE A 80 9.63 -12.99 -13.41
N TRP A 81 10.42 -13.83 -12.75
CA TRP A 81 9.94 -14.96 -11.98
C TRP A 81 10.96 -15.34 -10.91
N ARG A 82 10.54 -16.23 -10.03
CA ARG A 82 11.38 -16.85 -9.02
C ARG A 82 11.13 -18.34 -8.95
N ASP A 83 12.12 -19.08 -8.47
CA ASP A 83 11.99 -20.51 -8.26
C ASP A 83 11.37 -20.82 -6.88
N SER A 84 11.23 -22.10 -6.57
CA SER A 84 10.79 -22.58 -5.26
C SER A 84 11.89 -22.72 -4.21
N PHE A 85 13.09 -22.15 -4.41
CA PHE A 85 14.18 -22.27 -3.44
C PHE A 85 13.94 -21.37 -2.20
N GLY A 86 14.46 -21.81 -1.04
CA GLY A 86 14.37 -21.07 0.22
C GLY A 86 13.13 -21.37 1.07
N LEU A 87 13.02 -20.69 2.22
CA LEU A 87 11.86 -20.75 3.11
C LEU A 87 10.97 -19.53 2.90
N GLY A 88 9.71 -19.74 2.56
CA GLY A 88 8.74 -18.67 2.33
C GLY A 88 7.96 -18.89 1.04
N HIS A 89 6.65 -18.65 1.08
CA HIS A 89 5.78 -19.00 -0.04
C HIS A 89 5.83 -17.98 -1.18
N ASN A 90 6.10 -16.70 -0.90
CA ASN A 90 6.01 -15.61 -1.87
C ASN A 90 7.03 -14.49 -1.55
N TRP A 91 7.37 -13.70 -2.56
CA TRP A 91 8.22 -12.50 -2.45
C TRP A 91 7.40 -11.26 -2.77
N PHE A 92 7.39 -10.23 -1.92
CA PHE A 92 6.67 -8.99 -2.22
C PHE A 92 7.59 -8.01 -2.93
N LEU A 93 7.47 -7.95 -4.26
CA LEU A 93 8.21 -7.03 -5.10
C LEU A 93 7.43 -5.71 -5.21
N GLU A 94 8.08 -4.60 -4.85
CA GLU A 94 7.48 -3.26 -4.95
C GLU A 94 7.56 -2.75 -6.38
N ARG A 95 8.78 -2.67 -6.94
CA ARG A 95 9.02 -2.22 -8.31
C ARG A 95 10.40 -2.65 -8.80
N ILE A 96 10.58 -2.64 -10.11
CA ILE A 96 11.87 -2.72 -10.79
C ILE A 96 12.13 -1.37 -11.47
N VAL A 97 13.33 -0.84 -11.31
CA VAL A 97 13.79 0.38 -12.00
C VAL A 97 14.97 0.03 -12.88
N VAL A 98 14.91 0.38 -14.16
CA VAL A 98 16.01 0.19 -15.11
C VAL A 98 16.59 1.56 -15.44
N GLU A 99 17.79 1.83 -14.93
CA GLU A 99 18.59 3.02 -15.26
C GLU A 99 19.37 2.73 -16.55
N ASP A 100 19.11 3.51 -17.61
CA ASP A 100 19.93 3.53 -18.83
C ASP A 100 20.95 4.67 -18.75
N LYS A 101 22.20 4.30 -18.45
CA LYS A 101 23.31 5.26 -18.32
C LYS A 101 23.76 5.84 -19.64
N THR A 102 23.48 5.14 -20.74
CA THR A 102 23.83 5.58 -22.10
C THR A 102 23.03 6.81 -22.49
N HIS A 103 21.74 6.83 -22.15
CA HIS A 103 20.80 7.90 -22.51
C HIS A 103 20.42 8.82 -21.34
N GLY A 104 20.81 8.45 -20.10
CA GLY A 104 20.45 9.20 -18.90
C GLY A 104 18.95 9.14 -18.60
N SER A 105 18.31 8.00 -18.83
CA SER A 105 16.88 7.78 -18.59
C SER A 105 16.63 6.67 -17.59
N GLU A 106 15.47 6.70 -16.93
CA GLU A 106 15.01 5.64 -16.03
C GLU A 106 13.67 5.10 -16.52
N HIS A 107 13.51 3.78 -16.43
CA HIS A 107 12.30 3.07 -16.79
C HIS A 107 11.74 2.33 -15.57
N ILE A 108 10.50 2.63 -15.22
CA ILE A 108 9.89 2.17 -13.96
C ILE A 108 8.82 1.13 -14.25
N PHE A 109 8.97 -0.03 -13.61
CA PHE A 109 8.05 -1.16 -13.70
C PHE A 109 7.42 -1.40 -12.32
N PRO A 110 6.27 -0.76 -12.01
CA PRO A 110 5.59 -0.93 -10.74
C PRO A 110 5.00 -2.34 -10.64
N VAL A 111 5.26 -3.05 -9.55
CA VAL A 111 4.81 -4.44 -9.35
C VAL A 111 3.76 -4.49 -8.25
N HIS A 112 4.13 -4.08 -7.03
CA HIS A 112 3.31 -4.09 -5.82
C HIS A 112 2.51 -5.39 -5.60
N ARG A 113 3.12 -6.55 -5.88
CA ARG A 113 2.48 -7.88 -5.84
C ARG A 113 3.35 -8.90 -5.14
N TRP A 114 2.69 -9.91 -4.58
CA TRP A 114 3.34 -11.13 -4.11
C TRP A 114 3.68 -12.05 -5.29
N VAL A 115 4.96 -12.11 -5.63
CA VAL A 115 5.54 -12.97 -6.65
C VAL A 115 5.58 -14.40 -6.13
N LYS A 116 4.71 -15.24 -6.72
CA LYS A 116 4.63 -16.68 -6.44
C LYS A 116 5.75 -17.46 -7.14
N PRO A 117 6.24 -18.57 -6.55
CA PRO A 117 7.18 -19.49 -7.18
C PRO A 117 6.68 -20.04 -8.51
N GLU A 118 7.60 -20.23 -9.45
CA GLU A 118 7.37 -20.88 -10.75
C GLU A 118 6.29 -20.21 -11.61
N ARG A 119 6.01 -18.93 -11.33
CA ARG A 119 5.08 -18.11 -12.11
C ARG A 119 5.81 -16.92 -12.71
N HIS A 120 5.66 -16.78 -14.01
CA HIS A 120 6.14 -15.63 -14.77
C HIS A 120 5.14 -14.49 -14.65
N TYR A 121 5.67 -13.30 -14.40
CA TYR A 121 4.93 -12.06 -14.34
C TYR A 121 5.47 -11.14 -15.41
N ILE A 122 4.56 -10.59 -16.21
CA ILE A 122 4.87 -9.64 -17.27
C ILE A 122 4.25 -8.30 -16.91
N ILE A 123 5.05 -7.24 -16.96
CA ILE A 123 4.62 -5.87 -16.66
C ILE A 123 5.22 -4.90 -17.68
N TYR A 124 4.45 -3.90 -18.04
CA TYR A 124 4.90 -2.81 -18.91
C TYR A 124 5.44 -1.65 -18.08
N GLU A 125 6.20 -0.76 -18.71
CA GLU A 125 6.60 0.50 -18.09
C GLU A 125 5.34 1.25 -17.58
N TYR A 126 5.35 1.63 -16.31
CA TYR A 126 4.23 2.21 -15.55
C TYR A 126 2.97 1.32 -15.38
N ASP A 127 2.87 0.19 -16.07
CA ASP A 127 1.79 -0.82 -16.00
C ASP A 127 0.35 -0.23 -15.99
N CYS A 128 0.12 0.79 -16.82
CA CYS A 128 -1.16 1.51 -16.92
C CYS A 128 -1.91 1.14 -18.20
N CYS A 129 -2.78 0.12 -18.18
CA CYS A 129 -3.64 -0.20 -19.32
C CYS A 129 -5.06 -0.66 -18.96
N LEU A 130 -6.01 -0.32 -19.82
CA LEU A 130 -7.39 -0.78 -19.70
C LEU A 130 -7.49 -2.28 -20.00
N PRO A 131 -8.46 -3.02 -19.43
CA PRO A 131 -8.57 -4.47 -19.63
C PRO A 131 -8.67 -4.90 -21.10
N GLN A 132 -9.29 -4.08 -21.96
CA GLN A 132 -9.41 -4.36 -23.38
C GLN A 132 -8.10 -4.16 -24.18
N GLU A 133 -7.13 -3.45 -23.61
CA GLU A 133 -5.81 -3.15 -24.19
C GLU A 133 -4.71 -4.04 -23.59
N ASP A 134 -5.05 -4.88 -22.61
CA ASP A 134 -4.08 -5.78 -21.98
C ASP A 134 -3.77 -6.97 -22.88
N GLU A 135 -2.51 -7.10 -23.29
CA GLU A 135 -2.01 -8.23 -24.07
C GLU A 135 -1.90 -9.52 -23.22
N HIS A 136 -1.84 -9.39 -21.89
CA HIS A 136 -1.67 -10.49 -20.94
C HIS A 136 -2.93 -10.74 -20.10
N GLN A 137 -4.09 -10.81 -20.77
CA GLN A 137 -5.40 -10.97 -20.12
C GLN A 137 -5.50 -12.17 -19.16
N GLU A 138 -4.81 -13.27 -19.43
CA GLU A 138 -4.83 -14.45 -18.54
C GLU A 138 -4.13 -14.20 -17.21
N GLN A 139 -3.03 -13.43 -17.20
CA GLN A 139 -2.37 -12.99 -15.98
C GLN A 139 -3.33 -12.15 -15.14
N ARG A 140 -3.96 -11.14 -15.75
CA ARG A 140 -4.98 -10.29 -15.09
C ARG A 140 -6.15 -11.12 -14.57
N ARG A 141 -6.70 -12.03 -15.38
CA ARG A 141 -7.82 -12.91 -14.97
C ARG A 141 -7.45 -13.76 -13.75
N THR A 142 -6.26 -14.33 -13.74
CA THR A 142 -5.77 -15.17 -12.65
C THR A 142 -5.62 -14.36 -11.37
N GLU A 143 -4.98 -13.19 -11.43
CA GLU A 143 -4.82 -12.30 -10.28
C GLU A 143 -6.17 -11.84 -9.73
N LEU A 144 -7.09 -11.39 -10.58
CA LEU A 144 -8.43 -10.96 -10.15
C LEU A 144 -9.21 -12.11 -9.50
N LYS A 145 -9.05 -13.34 -9.98
CA LYS A 145 -9.66 -14.53 -9.37
C LYS A 145 -9.10 -14.81 -7.98
N GLU A 146 -7.81 -14.61 -7.77
CA GLU A 146 -7.17 -14.74 -6.47
C GLU A 146 -7.60 -13.64 -5.51
N TYR A 147 -7.61 -12.38 -5.97
CA TYR A 147 -8.09 -11.25 -5.18
C TYR A 147 -9.55 -11.41 -4.74
N ARG A 148 -10.44 -11.88 -5.61
CA ARG A 148 -11.85 -12.16 -5.24
C ARG A 148 -12.00 -13.25 -4.18
N LYS A 149 -11.07 -14.20 -4.10
CA LYS A 149 -11.08 -15.21 -3.03
C LYS A 149 -10.62 -14.64 -1.70
N LEU A 150 -9.68 -13.69 -1.74
CA LEU A 150 -9.10 -13.04 -0.57
C LEU A 150 -10.03 -11.95 0.01
N TYR A 151 -10.59 -11.11 -0.85
CA TYR A 151 -11.49 -10.01 -0.52
C TYR A 151 -12.96 -10.43 -0.61
N GLN A 152 -13.40 -11.24 0.34
CA GLN A 152 -14.80 -11.64 0.46
C GLN A 152 -15.60 -10.60 1.24
N TYR A 153 -16.88 -10.44 0.89
CA TYR A 153 -17.78 -9.49 1.55
C TYR A 153 -18.79 -10.19 2.47
N VAL A 154 -19.23 -9.46 3.48
CA VAL A 154 -20.31 -9.84 4.40
C VAL A 154 -21.18 -8.61 4.67
N GLN A 155 -22.50 -8.81 4.78
CA GLN A 155 -23.43 -7.79 5.23
C GLN A 155 -23.81 -8.12 6.68
N ASN A 156 -23.26 -7.38 7.63
CA ASN A 156 -23.44 -7.67 9.06
C ASN A 156 -24.74 -7.11 9.65
N ILE A 157 -25.36 -6.14 8.96
CA ILE A 157 -26.58 -5.43 9.38
C ILE A 157 -27.49 -5.35 8.16
N GLU A 158 -28.76 -5.72 8.30
CA GLU A 158 -29.79 -5.58 7.25
C GLU A 158 -29.82 -4.14 6.73
N ASP A 159 -29.85 -3.96 5.41
CA ASP A 159 -29.72 -2.68 4.70
C ASP A 159 -28.46 -1.85 5.02
N GLY A 160 -27.51 -2.38 5.80
CA GLY A 160 -26.21 -1.78 6.07
C GLY A 160 -25.24 -1.96 4.90
N PRO A 161 -24.18 -1.13 4.83
CA PRO A 161 -23.13 -1.30 3.82
C PRO A 161 -22.42 -2.65 3.98
N VAL A 162 -22.05 -3.26 2.85
CA VAL A 162 -21.20 -4.46 2.85
C VAL A 162 -19.82 -4.14 3.43
N GLN A 163 -19.27 -5.09 4.16
CA GLN A 163 -17.96 -5.00 4.79
C GLN A 163 -17.09 -6.16 4.34
N ILE A 164 -15.78 -6.03 4.52
CA ILE A 164 -14.87 -7.15 4.29
C ILE A 164 -15.11 -8.22 5.35
N LYS A 165 -15.27 -9.47 4.92
CA LYS A 165 -15.55 -10.61 5.80
C LYS A 165 -14.36 -10.93 6.70
N GLN A 166 -13.16 -10.93 6.12
CA GLN A 166 -11.91 -11.14 6.83
C GLN A 166 -10.87 -10.22 6.21
N LEU A 167 -10.21 -9.41 7.04
CA LEU A 167 -9.16 -8.51 6.58
C LEU A 167 -7.92 -9.34 6.18
N PRO A 168 -7.44 -9.24 4.93
CA PRO A 168 -6.22 -9.92 4.52
C PRO A 168 -5.04 -9.48 5.37
N ASP A 169 -4.08 -10.39 5.62
CA ASP A 169 -2.89 -10.10 6.45
C ASP A 169 -2.12 -8.87 5.94
N ASP A 170 -2.12 -8.70 4.63
CA ASP A 170 -1.54 -7.58 3.90
C ASP A 170 -2.16 -6.21 4.17
N GLU A 171 -3.43 -6.18 4.57
CA GLU A 171 -4.19 -4.96 4.85
C GLU A 171 -4.28 -4.68 6.36
N GLN A 172 -3.69 -5.57 7.19
CA GLN A 172 -3.66 -5.37 8.62
C GLN A 172 -2.67 -4.27 9.00
N PHE A 173 -3.02 -3.51 10.04
CA PHE A 173 -2.07 -2.60 10.67
C PHE A 173 -0.79 -3.32 11.09
N SER A 174 0.31 -2.57 11.16
CA SER A 174 1.55 -3.06 11.75
C SER A 174 1.32 -3.55 13.18
N GLU A 175 2.11 -4.53 13.61
CA GLU A 175 1.97 -5.07 14.97
C GLU A 175 2.18 -3.99 16.04
N ASP A 176 3.13 -3.08 15.80
CA ASP A 176 3.40 -1.95 16.69
C ASP A 176 2.18 -1.04 16.83
N TYR A 177 1.52 -0.72 15.72
CA TYR A 177 0.31 0.09 15.75
C TYR A 177 -0.86 -0.61 16.47
N LYS A 178 -1.03 -1.92 16.24
CA LYS A 178 -2.01 -2.72 16.99
C LYS A 178 -1.71 -2.69 18.48
N TRP A 179 -0.44 -2.83 18.87
CA TRP A 179 0.00 -2.76 20.26
C TRP A 179 -0.27 -1.39 20.89
N ASP A 180 -0.04 -0.31 20.15
CA ASP A 180 -0.34 1.04 20.61
C ASP A 180 -1.84 1.24 20.86
N ILE A 181 -2.70 0.75 19.98
CA ILE A 181 -4.16 0.76 20.20
C ILE A 181 -4.51 -0.01 21.48
N VAL A 182 -3.95 -1.22 21.68
CA VAL A 182 -4.25 -2.06 22.85
C VAL A 182 -3.79 -1.39 24.14
N LYS A 183 -2.56 -0.85 24.16
CA LYS A 183 -2.01 -0.11 25.32
C LYS A 183 -2.86 1.13 25.63
N CYS A 184 -3.21 1.89 24.59
CA CYS A 184 -4.04 3.08 24.70
C CYS A 184 -5.42 2.75 25.28
N LYS A 185 -6.09 1.73 24.73
CA LYS A 185 -7.38 1.23 25.24
C LYS A 185 -7.28 0.76 26.68
N GLY A 186 -6.25 -0.02 27.03
CA GLY A 186 -6.03 -0.49 28.40
C GLY A 186 -5.87 0.67 29.39
N ARG A 187 -5.07 1.67 29.03
CA ARG A 187 -4.89 2.89 29.82
C ARG A 187 -6.21 3.63 30.03
N PHE A 188 -6.98 3.86 28.97
CA PHE A 188 -8.27 4.55 29.07
C PHE A 188 -9.31 3.77 29.89
N ILE A 189 -9.32 2.43 29.83
CA ILE A 189 -10.20 1.61 30.65
C ILE A 189 -9.87 1.77 32.14
N LEU A 190 -8.58 1.78 32.50
CA LEU A 190 -8.14 1.99 33.88
C LEU A 190 -8.53 3.39 34.38
N ASP A 191 -8.22 4.43 33.61
CA ASP A 191 -8.61 5.81 33.95
C ASP A 191 -10.13 5.93 34.14
N THR A 192 -10.92 5.37 33.23
CA THR A 192 -12.39 5.40 33.30
C THR A 192 -12.91 4.72 34.57
N ARG A 193 -12.30 3.61 34.99
CA ARG A 193 -12.67 2.92 36.25
C ARG A 193 -12.36 3.79 37.47
N LEU A 194 -11.18 4.42 37.51
CA LEU A 194 -10.76 5.30 38.60
C LEU A 194 -11.62 6.57 38.66
N ILE A 195 -11.92 7.18 37.52
CA ILE A 195 -12.84 8.33 37.41
C ILE A 195 -14.19 7.93 37.98
N ARG A 196 -14.76 6.80 37.52
CA ARG A 196 -16.06 6.31 37.98
C ARG A 196 -16.14 6.14 39.50
N TRP A 197 -15.07 5.72 40.17
CA TRP A 197 -15.03 5.64 41.64
C TRP A 197 -15.11 6.99 42.35
N THR A 198 -14.73 8.08 41.67
CA THR A 198 -14.70 9.44 42.24
C THR A 198 -15.80 10.36 41.73
N THR A 199 -16.61 9.92 40.76
CA THR A 199 -17.61 10.74 40.06
C THR A 199 -18.92 10.00 39.82
N ASP A 200 -19.30 9.05 40.69
CA ASP A 200 -20.50 8.23 40.52
C ASP A 200 -21.81 8.99 40.75
N LYS A 201 -21.78 10.08 41.53
CA LYS A 201 -22.92 10.95 41.81
C LYS A 201 -22.68 12.36 41.29
N TRP A 202 -23.65 12.84 40.51
CA TRP A 202 -23.68 14.18 39.95
C TRP A 202 -24.80 14.97 40.63
N GLU A 203 -24.48 16.09 41.25
CA GLU A 203 -25.46 16.99 41.88
C GLU A 203 -25.80 18.16 40.96
N SER A 204 -24.91 18.48 40.01
CA SER A 204 -25.12 19.50 38.99
C SER A 204 -24.37 19.19 37.69
N ILE A 205 -24.70 19.87 36.59
CA ILE A 205 -23.89 19.81 35.35
C ILE A 205 -22.46 20.31 35.57
N CYS A 206 -22.24 21.23 36.52
CA CYS A 206 -20.89 21.73 36.81
C CYS A 206 -19.95 20.61 37.29
N ASP A 207 -20.51 19.56 37.89
CA ASP A 207 -19.73 18.41 38.28
C ASP A 207 -19.02 17.79 37.08
N LEU A 208 -19.53 17.93 35.83
CA LEU A 208 -18.98 17.30 34.59
C LEU A 208 -17.47 17.46 34.44
N LYS A 209 -16.93 18.59 34.92
CA LYS A 209 -15.50 18.89 34.98
C LYS A 209 -14.70 17.82 35.74
N LYS A 210 -15.29 17.17 36.73
CA LYS A 210 -14.68 16.11 37.56
C LYS A 210 -14.37 14.82 36.78
N VAL A 211 -14.98 14.59 35.61
CA VAL A 211 -14.65 13.44 34.75
C VAL A 211 -13.30 13.63 34.04
N TYR A 212 -12.92 14.87 33.74
CA TYR A 212 -11.70 15.18 32.99
C TYR A 212 -10.48 15.19 33.93
N LYS A 213 -10.04 14.00 34.32
CA LYS A 213 -8.86 13.73 35.14
C LYS A 213 -7.95 12.71 34.45
N PHE A 214 -6.74 12.51 34.98
CA PHE A 214 -5.74 11.58 34.44
C PHE A 214 -5.37 11.94 32.99
N ASN A 215 -5.59 11.05 32.03
CA ASN A 215 -5.26 11.28 30.62
C ASN A 215 -6.39 11.98 29.82
N LEU A 216 -7.49 12.38 30.46
CA LEU A 216 -8.56 13.14 29.80
C LEU A 216 -8.31 14.65 29.90
N VAL A 217 -8.12 15.29 28.76
CA VAL A 217 -7.96 16.74 28.65
C VAL A 217 -9.31 17.42 28.86
N VAL A 218 -9.33 18.47 29.67
CA VAL A 218 -10.51 19.31 29.89
C VAL A 218 -10.83 20.07 28.59
N PRO A 219 -12.00 19.85 27.95
CA PRO A 219 -12.34 20.52 26.71
C PRO A 219 -12.83 21.95 26.97
N ASN A 220 -12.43 22.88 26.10
CA ASN A 220 -12.81 24.29 26.19
C ASN A 220 -14.34 24.50 26.22
N CYS A 221 -15.12 23.57 25.65
CA CYS A 221 -16.58 23.67 25.65
C CYS A 221 -17.19 23.69 27.06
N LEU A 222 -16.51 23.19 28.11
CA LEU A 222 -17.05 23.22 29.48
C LEU A 222 -17.21 24.63 30.06
N GLU A 223 -16.57 25.64 29.47
CA GLU A 223 -16.73 27.03 29.86
C GLU A 223 -17.96 27.68 29.19
N TYR A 224 -18.29 27.26 27.97
CA TYR A 224 -19.25 27.93 27.09
C TYR A 224 -20.45 27.06 26.71
N TRP A 225 -20.59 25.85 27.27
CA TRP A 225 -21.61 24.88 26.87
C TRP A 225 -23.05 25.40 27.02
N ASN A 226 -23.25 26.38 27.89
CA ASN A 226 -24.53 27.03 28.19
C ASN A 226 -24.77 28.30 27.37
N GLU A 227 -23.89 28.65 26.42
CA GLU A 227 -24.08 29.80 25.55
C GLU A 227 -24.72 29.40 24.22
N ASP A 228 -25.82 30.07 23.83
CA ASP A 228 -26.49 29.86 22.55
C ASP A 228 -25.55 30.05 21.35
N ARG A 229 -24.64 31.01 21.46
CA ARG A 229 -23.61 31.25 20.44
C ARG A 229 -22.72 30.03 20.26
N TRP A 230 -22.24 29.45 21.37
CA TRP A 230 -21.38 28.27 21.33
C TRP A 230 -22.16 27.06 20.80
N PHE A 231 -23.40 26.88 21.24
CA PHE A 231 -24.29 25.83 20.73
C PHE A 231 -24.49 25.93 19.21
N GLY A 232 -24.76 27.13 18.69
CA GLY A 232 -24.87 27.39 17.25
C GLY A 232 -23.56 27.13 16.50
N LEU A 233 -22.42 27.54 17.08
CA LEU A 233 -21.10 27.33 16.50
C LEU A 233 -20.78 25.85 16.29
N GLN A 234 -21.21 24.96 17.19
CA GLN A 234 -21.03 23.51 17.04
C GLN A 234 -21.70 22.95 15.76
N ARG A 235 -22.70 23.62 15.21
CA ARG A 235 -23.39 23.19 13.98
C ARG A 235 -22.61 23.48 12.70
N VAL A 236 -21.62 24.36 12.78
CA VAL A 236 -20.81 24.77 11.63
C VAL A 236 -19.31 24.47 11.80
N GLN A 237 -18.84 24.36 13.04
CA GLN A 237 -17.42 24.15 13.38
C GLN A 237 -17.20 23.02 14.41
N GLY A 238 -18.26 22.37 14.89
CA GLY A 238 -18.16 21.27 15.85
C GLY A 238 -17.79 19.94 15.20
N VAL A 239 -17.99 18.85 15.94
CA VAL A 239 -17.63 17.48 15.52
C VAL A 239 -18.52 16.95 14.38
N ASN A 240 -19.73 17.51 14.21
CA ASN A 240 -20.67 17.07 13.18
C ASN A 240 -21.30 18.27 12.40
N PRO A 241 -20.52 18.98 11.57
CA PRO A 241 -20.95 20.23 10.94
C PRO A 241 -21.66 20.02 9.58
N VAL A 242 -22.39 18.91 9.41
CA VAL A 242 -22.98 18.52 8.10
C VAL A 242 -24.51 18.55 8.06
N LEU A 243 -25.16 18.81 9.20
CA LEU A 243 -26.63 18.70 9.32
C LEU A 243 -27.37 20.01 9.11
N ILE A 244 -26.77 21.16 9.45
CA ILE A 244 -27.47 22.45 9.37
C ILE A 244 -27.71 22.84 7.92
N LYS A 245 -28.93 23.29 7.62
CA LYS A 245 -29.35 23.73 6.29
C LYS A 245 -30.19 24.99 6.41
N LEU A 246 -30.16 25.81 5.36
CA LEU A 246 -31.04 26.97 5.27
C LEU A 246 -32.50 26.50 5.19
N CYS A 247 -33.27 26.81 6.23
CA CYS A 247 -34.71 26.61 6.25
C CYS A 247 -35.36 27.77 5.49
N LYS A 248 -35.98 27.47 4.35
CA LYS A 248 -36.71 28.46 3.53
C LYS A 248 -38.17 28.61 3.96
N GLU A 249 -38.71 27.57 4.60
CA GLU A 249 -40.12 27.41 4.97
C GLU A 249 -40.19 26.59 6.25
N ILE A 250 -41.02 26.99 7.22
CA ILE A 250 -41.19 26.26 8.48
C ILE A 250 -41.97 24.97 8.20
N PRO A 251 -41.43 23.77 8.53
CA PRO A 251 -42.13 22.51 8.27
C PRO A 251 -43.46 22.39 9.03
N GLU A 252 -44.45 21.74 8.40
CA GLU A 252 -45.64 21.23 9.11
C GLU A 252 -45.21 20.12 10.08
N LYS A 253 -45.88 20.04 11.25
CA LYS A 253 -45.46 19.25 12.42
C LYS A 253 -45.41 17.75 12.18
#